data_AF-A0A5U9VSM1-F1
#
_entry.id   AF-A0A5U9VSM1-F1
#
_cell.length_a   1.000
_cell.length_b   1.000
_cell.length_c   1.000
_cell.angle_alpha   90.00
_cell.angle_beta   90.00
_cell.angle_gamma   90.00
#
_symmetry.space_group_name_H-M   'P 1'
#
loop_
_entity.id
_entity.type
_entity.pdbx_description
1 polymer ?
#
loop_
_entity_poly.entity_id
_entity_poly.type
_entity_poly.pdbx_seq_one_letter_code
_entity_poly.pdbx_strand_id
1 'polypeptide(L)'
;MTAKLTPDELFLEFALTDSPFDKWRILSHITDEATFIYLPNHKQSHLCNLQFGIYELINSGNENDIQKGKALLRWLASGQKHVSNYFGTAAPAAFYSAYSKLTPAQISEASEKNRNLFLLFNPKKLSFPEKNKSLVEKLMFWRS
;
A
#
# COMPACT_ATOMS: atom_id res chain seq x y z
N MET A 1 23.74 0.26 8.19
CA MET A 1 22.41 0.85 8.44
C MET A 1 21.79 1.16 7.10
N THR A 2 20.81 0.37 6.64
CA THR A 2 20.04 0.69 5.43
C THR A 2 19.18 1.93 5.74
N ALA A 3 19.28 2.96 4.90
CA ALA A 3 18.50 4.18 5.07
C ALA A 3 16.99 3.86 5.11
N LYS A 4 16.25 4.51 6.02
CA LYS A 4 14.79 4.37 6.08
C LYS A 4 14.22 5.02 4.81
N LEU A 5 13.49 4.23 4.02
CA LEU A 5 12.78 4.72 2.84
C LEU A 5 11.72 5.75 3.25
N THR A 6 11.57 6.80 2.44
CA THR A 6 10.49 7.78 2.56
C THR A 6 9.13 7.15 2.21
N PRO A 7 8.00 7.75 2.61
CA PRO A 7 6.67 7.26 2.23
C PRO A 7 6.48 7.15 0.71
N ASP A 8 6.99 8.11 -0.06
CA ASP A 8 6.89 8.12 -1.52
C ASP A 8 7.74 7.00 -2.15
N GLU A 9 8.94 6.74 -1.63
CA GLU A 9 9.79 5.63 -2.07
C GLU A 9 9.15 4.28 -1.74
N LEU A 10 8.61 4.12 -0.53
CA LEU A 10 7.84 2.92 -0.17
C LEU A 10 6.67 2.72 -1.12
N PHE A 11 5.90 3.78 -1.40
CA PHE A 11 4.79 3.71 -2.32
C PHE A 11 5.22 3.23 -3.71
N LEU A 12 6.30 3.79 -4.25
CA LEU A 12 6.87 3.40 -5.55
C LEU A 12 7.36 1.95 -5.56
N GLU A 13 8.00 1.48 -4.49
CA GLU A 13 8.43 0.09 -4.37
C GLU A 13 7.26 -0.89 -4.54
N PHE A 14 6.11 -0.59 -3.95
CA PHE A 14 4.91 -1.44 -4.00
C PHE A 14 4.06 -1.21 -5.25
N ALA A 15 4.12 -0.03 -5.88
CA ALA A 15 3.48 0.24 -7.17
C ALA A 15 4.02 -0.66 -8.31
N LEU A 16 5.20 -1.25 -8.13
CA LEU A 16 5.82 -2.17 -9.09
C LEU A 16 5.61 -3.66 -8.76
N THR A 17 4.73 -3.98 -7.79
CA THR A 17 4.50 -5.37 -7.33
C THR A 17 3.07 -5.82 -7.55
N ASP A 18 2.89 -7.13 -7.70
CA ASP A 18 1.56 -7.74 -7.71
C ASP A 18 1.08 -8.00 -6.28
N SER A 19 1.97 -8.46 -5.39
CA SER A 19 1.68 -8.71 -3.97
C SER A 19 2.66 -7.97 -3.05
N PRO A 20 2.21 -7.39 -1.92
CA PRO A 20 3.12 -6.85 -0.91
C PRO A 20 4.10 -7.88 -0.35
N PHE A 21 3.74 -9.16 -0.37
CA PHE A 21 4.58 -10.22 0.18
C PHE A 21 5.76 -10.59 -0.73
N ASP A 22 5.75 -10.18 -2.00
CA ASP A 22 6.92 -10.29 -2.89
C ASP A 22 8.10 -9.48 -2.32
N LYS A 23 7.78 -8.40 -1.59
CA LYS A 23 8.74 -7.53 -0.91
C LYS A 23 8.54 -7.55 0.61
N TRP A 24 8.19 -8.69 1.19
CA TRP A 24 7.84 -8.81 2.63
C TRP A 24 8.91 -8.25 3.58
N ARG A 25 10.20 -8.26 3.19
CA ARG A 25 11.30 -7.69 3.99
C ARG A 25 11.17 -6.17 4.16
N ILE A 26 10.61 -5.47 3.18
CA ILE A 26 10.42 -4.02 3.22
C ILE A 26 9.35 -3.63 4.24
N LEU A 27 8.42 -4.54 4.58
CA LEU A 27 7.36 -4.30 5.55
C LEU A 27 7.89 -3.90 6.95
N SER A 28 9.14 -4.26 7.30
CA SER A 28 9.78 -3.81 8.54
C SER A 28 10.00 -2.30 8.63
N HIS A 29 10.06 -1.62 7.48
CA HIS A 29 10.27 -0.18 7.40
C HIS A 29 8.96 0.62 7.47
N ILE A 30 7.82 -0.07 7.38
CA ILE A 30 6.50 0.55 7.37
C ILE A 30 5.94 0.56 8.79
N THR A 31 5.75 1.76 9.30
CA THR A 31 5.21 2.07 10.63
C THR A 31 3.80 2.64 10.52
N ASP A 32 3.68 3.94 10.20
CA ASP A 32 2.41 4.64 10.00
C ASP A 32 2.18 5.10 8.55
N GLU A 33 3.09 4.73 7.66
CA GLU A 33 3.06 5.07 6.23
C GLU A 33 2.00 4.26 5.48
N ALA A 34 1.71 3.01 5.89
CA ALA A 34 0.67 2.17 5.30
C ALA A 34 0.11 1.14 6.29
N THR A 35 -1.07 0.59 5.99
CA THR A 35 -1.70 -0.50 6.72
C THR A 35 -2.20 -1.58 5.77
N PHE A 36 -2.28 -2.82 6.24
CA PHE A 36 -2.88 -3.90 5.47
C PHE A 36 -4.41 -3.78 5.43
N ILE A 37 -4.97 -3.94 4.23
CA ILE A 37 -6.40 -4.08 3.98
C ILE A 37 -6.68 -5.39 3.25
N TYR A 38 -7.88 -5.93 3.45
CA TYR A 38 -8.38 -7.03 2.64
C TYR A 38 -9.12 -6.47 1.42
N LEU A 39 -8.72 -6.90 0.22
CA LEU A 39 -9.39 -6.56 -1.02
C LEU A 39 -9.29 -7.73 -2.01
N PRO A 40 -10.37 -8.45 -2.33
CA PRO A 40 -10.29 -9.69 -3.12
C PRO A 40 -9.97 -9.42 -4.60
N ASN A 41 -9.16 -10.29 -5.23
CA ASN A 41 -8.88 -10.30 -6.69
C ASN A 41 -8.23 -9.01 -7.25
N HIS A 42 -7.31 -8.39 -6.51
CA HIS A 42 -6.59 -7.19 -6.95
C HIS A 42 -5.08 -7.43 -7.06
N LYS A 43 -4.36 -6.44 -7.59
CA LYS A 43 -2.91 -6.34 -7.56
C LYS A 43 -2.51 -5.10 -6.75
N GLN A 44 -1.38 -5.17 -6.05
CA GLN A 44 -0.87 -4.04 -5.30
C GLN A 44 -0.62 -2.82 -6.21
N SER A 45 -0.04 -3.04 -7.40
CA SER A 45 0.17 -2.00 -8.42
C SER A 45 -1.12 -1.28 -8.81
N HIS A 46 -2.20 -2.00 -9.07
CA HIS A 46 -3.51 -1.41 -9.40
C HIS A 46 -4.09 -0.62 -8.22
N LEU A 47 -3.95 -1.14 -7.00
CA LEU A 47 -4.36 -0.41 -5.81
C LEU A 47 -3.54 0.88 -5.63
N CYS A 48 -2.23 0.85 -5.90
CA CYS A 48 -1.40 2.06 -5.90
C CYS A 48 -1.92 3.07 -6.94
N ASN A 49 -2.24 2.63 -8.17
CA ASN A 49 -2.84 3.51 -9.20
C ASN A 49 -4.10 4.22 -8.69
N LEU A 50 -5.02 3.46 -8.09
CA LEU A 50 -6.23 4.02 -7.47
C LEU A 50 -5.88 5.01 -6.34
N GLN A 51 -4.96 4.65 -5.46
CA GLN A 51 -4.55 5.49 -4.33
C GLN A 51 -3.90 6.80 -4.79
N PHE A 52 -3.17 6.79 -5.90
CA PHE A 52 -2.62 8.01 -6.49
C PHE A 52 -3.73 8.92 -7.04
N GLY A 53 -4.73 8.36 -7.72
CA GLY A 53 -5.91 9.12 -8.13
C GLY A 53 -6.67 9.72 -6.94
N ILE A 54 -6.82 8.96 -5.84
CA ILE A 54 -7.42 9.44 -4.59
C ILE A 54 -6.57 10.57 -3.99
N TYR A 55 -5.25 10.45 -4.00
CA TYR A 55 -4.33 11.49 -3.56
C TYR A 55 -4.53 12.79 -4.37
N GLU A 56 -4.57 12.71 -5.70
CA GLU A 56 -4.79 13.89 -6.55
C GLU A 56 -6.15 14.54 -6.27
N LEU A 57 -7.23 13.75 -6.08
CA LEU A 57 -8.55 14.27 -5.71
C LEU A 57 -8.54 15.00 -4.36
N ILE A 58 -7.85 14.45 -3.36
CA ILE A 58 -7.75 15.06 -2.03
C ILE A 58 -6.95 16.38 -2.08
N ASN A 59 -6.09 16.56 -3.08
CA ASN A 59 -5.24 17.74 -3.25
C ASN A 59 -5.69 18.69 -4.38
N SER A 60 -6.84 18.45 -5.03
CA SER A 60 -7.26 19.17 -6.25
C SER A 60 -7.74 20.61 -6.05
N GLY A 61 -7.81 21.09 -4.80
CA GLY A 61 -8.36 22.41 -4.45
C GLY A 61 -9.88 22.54 -4.65
N ASN A 62 -10.55 21.54 -5.24
CA ASN A 62 -11.99 21.50 -5.45
C ASN A 62 -12.68 20.70 -4.34
N GLU A 63 -13.58 21.34 -3.57
CA GLU A 63 -14.22 20.70 -2.41
C GLU A 63 -15.01 19.44 -2.79
N ASN A 64 -15.69 19.40 -3.94
CA ASN A 64 -16.45 18.22 -4.37
C ASN A 64 -15.52 17.02 -4.64
N ASP A 65 -14.39 17.27 -5.29
CA ASP A 65 -13.39 16.23 -5.56
C ASP A 65 -12.71 15.75 -4.28
N ILE A 66 -12.41 16.67 -3.35
CA ILE A 66 -11.88 16.35 -2.03
C ILE A 66 -12.84 15.42 -1.27
N GLN A 67 -14.15 15.69 -1.30
CA GLN A 67 -15.14 14.84 -0.64
C GLN A 67 -15.22 13.44 -1.27
N LYS A 68 -15.18 13.36 -2.60
CA LYS A 68 -15.12 12.06 -3.32
C LYS A 68 -13.86 11.27 -2.97
N GLY A 69 -12.70 11.91 -2.97
CA GLY A 69 -11.43 11.30 -2.58
C GLY A 69 -11.47 10.75 -1.15
N LYS A 70 -11.99 11.53 -0.20
CA LYS A 70 -12.19 11.08 1.19
C LYS A 70 -13.17 9.91 1.30
N ALA A 71 -14.25 9.89 0.52
CA ALA A 71 -15.21 8.80 0.51
C ALA A 71 -14.58 7.49 0.01
N LEU A 72 -13.85 7.55 -1.12
CA LEU A 72 -13.12 6.40 -1.67
C LEU A 72 -12.06 5.87 -0.69
N LEU A 73 -11.31 6.77 -0.05
CA LEU A 73 -10.32 6.40 0.97
C LEU A 73 -10.96 5.68 2.17
N ARG A 74 -12.10 6.17 2.67
CA ARG A 74 -12.83 5.52 3.76
C ARG A 74 -13.35 4.14 3.37
N TRP A 75 -13.83 3.99 2.13
CA TRP A 75 -14.25 2.70 1.60
C TRP A 75 -13.08 1.70 1.56
N LEU A 76 -11.92 2.09 1.03
CA LEU A 76 -10.72 1.25 1.08
C LEU A 76 -10.30 0.89 2.51
N ALA A 77 -10.30 1.88 3.40
CA ALA A 77 -9.92 1.70 4.81
C ALA A 77 -10.87 0.75 5.56
N SER A 78 -12.12 0.60 5.11
CA SER A 78 -13.06 -0.36 5.72
C SER A 78 -12.54 -1.81 5.64
N GLY A 79 -11.71 -2.12 4.64
CA GLY A 79 -11.03 -3.41 4.49
C GLY A 79 -10.01 -3.73 5.58
N GLN A 80 -9.52 -2.72 6.31
CA GLN A 80 -8.55 -2.91 7.40
C GLN A 80 -9.14 -3.71 8.55
N LYS A 81 -10.43 -3.50 8.87
CA LYS A 81 -11.10 -4.16 9.99
C LYS A 81 -11.11 -5.68 9.83
N HIS A 82 -11.26 -6.17 8.60
CA HIS A 82 -11.20 -7.60 8.30
C HIS A 82 -9.81 -8.19 8.61
N VAL A 83 -8.74 -7.47 8.24
CA VAL A 83 -7.36 -7.89 8.53
C VAL A 83 -7.11 -7.90 10.03
N SER A 84 -7.44 -6.81 10.72
CA SER A 84 -7.26 -6.72 12.18
C SER A 84 -8.03 -7.81 12.93
N ASN A 85 -9.25 -8.14 12.50
CA ASN A 85 -10.04 -9.20 13.15
C ASN A 85 -9.47 -10.59 12.92
N TYR A 86 -8.97 -10.88 11.71
CA TYR A 86 -8.46 -12.21 11.38
C TYR A 86 -7.03 -12.45 11.90
N PHE A 87 -6.15 -11.45 11.80
CA PHE A 87 -4.73 -11.57 12.14
C PHE A 87 -4.37 -10.95 13.50
N GLY A 88 -5.31 -10.28 14.18
CA GLY A 88 -5.06 -9.51 15.41
C GLY A 88 -4.36 -8.17 15.18
N THR A 89 -3.93 -7.88 13.95
CA THR A 89 -3.23 -6.64 13.56
C THR A 89 -3.32 -6.40 12.06
N ALA A 90 -3.20 -5.14 11.66
CA ALA A 90 -3.05 -4.73 10.26
C ALA A 90 -1.72 -3.98 10.02
N ALA A 91 -0.81 -4.00 11.00
CA ALA A 91 0.46 -3.30 10.95
C ALA A 91 1.49 -4.09 10.12
N PRO A 92 2.07 -3.53 9.04
CA PRO A 92 2.99 -4.28 8.18
C PRO A 92 4.23 -4.83 8.90
N ALA A 93 4.79 -4.09 9.86
CA ALA A 93 5.91 -4.55 10.68
C ALA A 93 5.60 -5.84 11.47
N ALA A 94 4.34 -6.07 11.86
CA ALA A 94 3.94 -7.30 12.52
C ALA A 94 3.95 -8.50 11.57
N PHE A 95 3.52 -8.31 10.32
CA PHE A 95 3.63 -9.34 9.28
C PHE A 95 5.08 -9.66 8.96
N TYR A 96 5.96 -8.65 8.88
CA TYR A 96 7.41 -8.89 8.77
C TYR A 96 7.94 -9.77 9.91
N SER A 97 7.58 -9.46 11.16
CA SER A 97 8.03 -10.23 12.33
C SER A 97 7.56 -11.69 12.31
N ALA A 98 6.38 -11.95 11.75
CA ALA A 98 5.89 -13.30 11.54
C ALA A 98 6.66 -14.01 10.41
N TYR A 99 6.83 -13.34 9.26
CA TYR A 99 7.49 -13.91 8.08
C TYR A 99 9.00 -14.16 8.31
N SER A 100 9.67 -13.36 9.13
CA SER A 100 11.10 -13.53 9.41
C SER A 100 11.44 -14.82 10.17
N LYS A 101 10.42 -15.47 10.75
CA LYS A 101 10.55 -16.74 11.48
C LYS A 101 10.24 -17.96 10.59
N LEU A 102 9.81 -17.75 9.35
CA LEU A 102 9.40 -18.80 8.43
C LEU A 102 10.57 -19.27 7.57
N THR A 103 10.53 -20.55 7.20
CA THR A 103 11.39 -21.11 6.15
C THR A 103 10.94 -20.62 4.76
N PRO A 104 11.79 -20.69 3.73
CA PRO A 104 11.40 -20.28 2.37
C PRO A 104 10.12 -20.94 1.84
N ALA A 105 9.92 -22.23 2.11
CA ALA A 105 8.71 -22.96 1.71
C ALA A 105 7.46 -22.42 2.43
N GLN A 106 7.57 -22.16 3.74
CA GLN A 106 6.48 -21.58 4.54
C GLN A 106 6.17 -20.13 4.12
N ILE A 107 7.16 -19.36 3.71
CA ILE A 107 6.95 -18.01 3.15
C ILE A 107 6.09 -18.10 1.90
N SER A 108 6.40 -19.02 0.97
CA SER A 108 5.62 -19.19 -0.26
C SER A 108 4.16 -19.57 0.05
N GLU A 109 3.94 -20.50 0.97
CA GLU A 109 2.59 -20.90 1.40
C GLU A 109 1.83 -19.74 2.08
N ALA A 110 2.50 -19.00 2.97
CA ALA A 110 1.91 -17.86 3.66
C ALA A 110 1.55 -16.74 2.68
N SER A 111 2.41 -16.44 1.70
CA SER A 111 2.13 -15.46 0.64
C SER A 111 0.89 -15.82 -0.16
N GLU A 112 0.70 -17.10 -0.50
CA GLU A 112 -0.50 -17.56 -1.22
C GLU A 112 -1.76 -17.42 -0.37
N LYS A 113 -1.70 -17.78 0.92
CA LYS A 113 -2.81 -17.58 1.87
C LYS A 113 -3.17 -16.10 2.04
N ASN A 114 -2.18 -15.22 1.95
CA ASN A 114 -2.32 -13.79 2.14
C ASN A 114 -2.48 -13.01 0.81
N ARG A 115 -2.75 -13.69 -0.31
CA ARG A 115 -2.84 -13.08 -1.66
C ARG A 115 -3.86 -11.94 -1.82
N ASN A 116 -4.80 -11.81 -0.89
CA ASN A 116 -5.83 -10.77 -0.89
C ASN A 116 -5.53 -9.63 0.10
N LEU A 117 -4.34 -9.59 0.71
CA LEU A 117 -3.92 -8.50 1.57
C LEU A 117 -3.05 -7.52 0.81
N PHE A 118 -3.43 -6.25 0.88
CA PHE A 118 -2.79 -5.16 0.15
C PHE A 118 -2.47 -3.99 1.08
N LEU A 119 -1.48 -3.19 0.70
CA LEU A 119 -1.08 -2.00 1.45
C LEU A 119 -1.90 -0.79 1.01
N LEU A 120 -2.66 -0.25 1.96
CA LEU A 120 -3.29 1.06 1.91
C LEU A 120 -2.33 2.08 2.55
N PHE A 121 -1.75 2.95 1.72
CA PHE A 121 -0.89 4.04 2.11
C PHE A 121 -1.68 5.20 2.71
N ASN A 122 -1.07 5.87 3.68
CA ASN A 122 -1.61 7.06 4.31
C ASN A 122 -1.38 8.29 3.40
N PRO A 123 -2.42 8.86 2.77
CA PRO A 123 -2.23 9.96 1.82
C PRO A 123 -1.68 11.23 2.46
N LYS A 124 -1.79 11.40 3.79
CA LYS A 124 -1.20 12.55 4.50
C LYS A 124 0.33 12.48 4.62
N LYS A 125 0.91 11.30 4.38
CA LYS A 125 2.36 11.06 4.44
C LYS A 125 3.00 11.12 3.05
N LEU A 126 2.19 11.04 2.01
CA LEU A 126 2.62 11.12 0.63
C LEU A 126 2.80 12.59 0.24
N SER A 127 3.82 12.87 -0.57
CA SER A 127 4.13 14.24 -1.00
C SER A 127 4.31 14.37 -2.51
N PHE A 128 4.73 13.29 -3.19
CA PHE A 128 4.98 13.21 -4.63
C PHE A 128 5.52 14.54 -5.21
N PRO A 129 6.70 15.01 -4.76
CA PRO A 129 7.20 16.32 -5.12
C PRO A 129 7.25 16.48 -6.65
N GLU A 130 6.90 17.66 -7.18
CA GLU A 130 6.69 17.89 -8.62
C GLU A 130 7.81 17.39 -9.52
N LYS A 131 9.07 17.44 -9.04
CA LYS A 131 10.25 16.88 -9.72
C LYS A 131 10.10 15.39 -10.11
N ASN A 132 9.28 14.64 -9.38
CA ASN A 132 9.02 13.22 -9.58
C ASN A 132 7.60 12.94 -10.11
N LYS A 133 6.73 13.95 -10.21
CA LYS A 133 5.33 13.77 -10.61
C LYS A 133 5.22 13.15 -12.00
N SER A 134 6.04 13.58 -12.95
CA SER A 134 6.08 12.99 -14.30
C SER A 134 6.51 11.52 -14.32
N LEU A 135 7.38 11.09 -13.40
CA LEU A 135 7.80 9.70 -13.27
C LEU A 135 6.68 8.85 -12.65
N VAL A 136 6.04 9.37 -11.60
CA VAL A 136 4.90 8.74 -10.95
C VAL A 136 3.75 8.61 -11.96
N GLU A 137 3.37 9.68 -12.66
CA GLU A 137 2.32 9.64 -13.67
C GLU A 137 2.61 8.64 -14.80
N LYS A 138 3.86 8.59 -15.29
CA LYS A 138 4.27 7.58 -16.29
C LYS A 138 4.14 6.16 -15.75
N LEU A 139 4.56 5.91 -14.52
CA LEU A 139 4.47 4.59 -13.90
C LEU A 139 3.02 4.16 -13.65
N MET A 140 2.14 5.11 -13.34
CA MET A 140 0.79 4.84 -12.84
C MET A 140 -0.27 4.85 -13.94
N PHE A 141 -0.09 5.63 -15.01
CA PHE A 141 -1.09 5.78 -16.09
C PHE A 141 -0.71 5.09 -17.41
N TRP A 142 0.56 4.72 -17.64
CA TRP A 142 1.01 4.20 -18.94
C TRP A 142 1.42 2.72 -18.92
N ARG A 143 1.08 2.00 -17.85
CA ARG A 143 1.20 0.54 -17.75
C ARG A 143 -0.16 -0.13 -17.94
N SER A 144 -0.73 0.02 -19.13
CA SER A 144 -1.87 -0.75 -19.63
C SER A 144 -1.42 -1.63 -20.78
#